data_AF-A0A3G1B805-F1
#
_entry.id   AF-A0A3G1B805-F1
#
_cell.length_a   1.000
_cell.length_b   1.000
_cell.length_c   1.000
_cell.angle_alpha   90.00
_cell.angle_beta   90.00
_cell.angle_gamma   90.00
#
_symmetry.space_group_name_H-M   'P 1'
#
loop_
_entity.id
_entity.type
_entity.pdbx_description
1 polymer ?
#
loop_
_entity_poly.entity_id
_entity_poly.type
_entity_poly.pdbx_seq_one_letter_code
_entity_poly.pdbx_strand_id
1 'polypeptide(L)'
;MNKVLFGAAIIAAAVISMGMTEQAFAQYMGNVDQDSGKTGKNTLEEALKLQRERVTSAAENPATGSGTPYLAADGVLGASAIAAAVFGGIAAAFFFRGRTGRYAAQGRG
;
A
#
# COMPACT_ATOMS: atom_id res chain seq x y z
N MET A 1 -25.81 13.44 7.00
CA MET A 1 -24.80 12.77 6.14
C MET A 1 -25.50 12.34 4.86
N ASN A 2 -24.99 12.73 3.69
CA ASN A 2 -25.67 12.46 2.41
C ASN A 2 -25.48 10.97 2.06
N LYS A 3 -26.56 10.18 2.05
CA LYS A 3 -26.52 8.72 1.88
C LYS A 3 -25.88 8.32 0.55
N VAL A 4 -26.02 9.17 -0.47
CA VAL A 4 -25.41 8.99 -1.79
C VAL A 4 -23.88 9.11 -1.73
N LEU A 5 -23.36 10.07 -0.97
CA LEU A 5 -21.92 10.26 -0.79
C LEU A 5 -21.29 9.08 -0.04
N PHE A 6 -22.00 8.56 0.96
CA PHE A 6 -21.55 7.39 1.73
C PHE A 6 -21.53 6.11 0.86
N GLY A 7 -22.56 5.89 0.05
CA GLY A 7 -22.60 4.76 -0.89
C GLY A 7 -21.50 4.84 -1.96
N ALA A 8 -21.28 6.02 -2.54
CA ALA A 8 -20.23 6.24 -3.53
C ALA A 8 -18.81 5.98 -2.96
N ALA A 9 -18.56 6.40 -1.71
CA ALA A 9 -17.28 6.17 -1.05
C ALA A 9 -16.99 4.68 -0.81
N ILE A 10 -18.01 3.89 -0.44
CA ILE A 10 -17.86 2.45 -0.22
C ILE A 10 -17.55 1.73 -1.55
N ILE A 11 -18.25 2.10 -2.62
CA ILE A 11 -18.02 1.50 -3.95
C ILE A 11 -16.62 1.84 -4.46
N ALA A 12 -16.18 3.10 -4.31
CA ALA A 12 -14.83 3.51 -4.69
C ALA A 12 -13.75 2.73 -3.92
N ALA A 13 -13.91 2.55 -2.61
CA ALA A 13 -12.99 1.76 -1.80
C ALA A 13 -12.94 0.28 -2.23
N ALA A 14 -14.10 -0.31 -2.54
CA ALA A 14 -14.18 -1.69 -3.01
C ALA A 14 -13.47 -1.88 -4.36
N VAL A 15 -13.70 -0.99 -5.33
CA VAL A 15 -13.07 -1.07 -6.67
C VAL A 15 -11.56 -0.91 -6.59
N ILE A 16 -11.07 0.02 -5.76
CA ILE A 16 -9.62 0.19 -5.55
C ILE A 16 -8.99 -1.05 -4.91
N SER A 17 -9.71 -1.72 -3.99
CA SER A 17 -9.20 -2.92 -3.31
C SER A 17 -9.10 -4.16 -4.22
N MET A 18 -9.95 -4.26 -5.24
CA MET A 18 -9.97 -5.42 -6.16
C MET A 18 -8.83 -5.40 -7.19
N GLY A 19 -8.23 -4.25 -7.49
CA GLY A 19 -7.13 -4.13 -8.46
C GLY A 19 -5.74 -4.48 -7.91
N MET A 20 -5.61 -4.73 -6.62
CA MET A 20 -4.30 -4.81 -5.92
C MET A 20 -3.86 -6.25 -5.58
N THR A 21 -4.66 -7.28 -5.87
CA THR A 21 -4.43 -8.64 -5.35
C THR A 21 -3.87 -9.65 -6.36
N GLU A 22 -3.80 -9.34 -7.65
CA GLU A 22 -3.47 -10.36 -8.68
C GLU A 22 -1.98 -10.64 -8.86
N GLN A 23 -1.07 -9.78 -8.39
CA GLN A 23 0.34 -9.82 -8.82
C GLN A 23 1.29 -10.57 -7.87
N ALA A 24 0.86 -10.99 -6.69
CA ALA A 24 1.77 -11.60 -5.70
C ALA A 24 1.98 -13.12 -5.89
N PHE A 25 1.01 -13.85 -6.46
CA PHE A 25 1.06 -15.32 -6.50
C PHE A 25 1.96 -15.87 -7.62
N ALA A 26 2.10 -15.15 -8.74
CA ALA A 26 2.98 -15.56 -9.83
C ALA A 26 4.46 -15.60 -9.42
N GLN A 27 4.86 -14.77 -8.44
CA GLN A 27 6.23 -14.72 -7.95
C GLN A 27 6.60 -15.93 -7.08
N TYR A 28 5.61 -16.64 -6.52
CA TYR A 28 5.82 -17.78 -5.62
C TYR A 28 5.54 -19.15 -6.26
N MET A 29 4.84 -19.20 -7.40
CA MET A 29 4.40 -20.46 -8.02
C MET A 29 5.48 -21.23 -8.79
N GLY A 30 6.69 -20.68 -8.96
CA GLY A 30 7.85 -21.41 -9.47
C GLY A 30 7.67 -22.03 -10.87
N ASN A 31 8.37 -21.49 -11.87
CA ASN A 31 8.55 -22.16 -13.16
C ASN A 31 7.23 -22.55 -13.86
N VAL A 32 6.26 -21.64 -13.85
CA VAL A 32 4.97 -21.80 -14.52
C VAL A 32 5.03 -21.06 -15.84
N ASP A 33 4.75 -21.77 -16.92
CA ASP A 33 4.57 -21.19 -18.24
C ASP A 33 3.35 -20.24 -18.22
N GLN A 34 3.56 -18.98 -18.61
CA GLN A 34 2.52 -17.95 -18.60
C GLN A 34 1.40 -18.22 -19.62
N ASP A 35 1.69 -18.97 -20.68
CA ASP A 35 0.73 -19.32 -21.73
C ASP A 35 0.05 -20.66 -21.47
N SER A 36 0.74 -21.62 -20.86
CA SER A 36 0.24 -22.99 -20.71
C SER A 36 -0.08 -23.42 -19.28
N GLY A 37 0.27 -22.63 -18.26
CA GLY A 37 0.02 -22.94 -16.85
C GLY A 37 0.76 -24.18 -16.33
N LYS A 38 1.66 -24.76 -17.13
CA LYS A 38 2.40 -25.98 -16.80
C LYS A 38 3.64 -25.63 -15.98
N THR A 39 3.81 -26.33 -14.86
CA THR A 39 5.01 -26.29 -14.03
C THR A 39 6.11 -27.16 -14.64
N GLY A 40 7.36 -26.70 -14.67
CA GLY A 40 8.53 -27.54 -14.95
C GLY A 40 9.32 -27.28 -16.23
N LYS A 41 9.22 -26.07 -16.83
CA LYS A 41 9.98 -25.74 -18.05
C LYS A 41 11.48 -25.44 -17.84
N ASN A 42 11.87 -24.90 -16.70
CA ASN A 42 13.26 -24.66 -16.32
C ASN A 42 13.83 -25.86 -15.56
N THR A 43 14.99 -26.36 -15.99
CA THR A 43 15.77 -27.35 -15.24
C THR A 43 16.26 -26.74 -13.90
N LEU A 44 16.61 -27.57 -12.91
CA LEU A 44 17.09 -27.09 -11.62
C LEU A 44 18.32 -26.19 -11.76
N GLU A 45 19.27 -26.59 -12.61
CA GLU A 45 20.46 -25.82 -12.95
C GLU A 45 20.13 -24.45 -13.55
N GLU A 46 19.17 -24.38 -14.47
CA GLU A 46 18.75 -23.13 -15.10
C GLU A 46 18.07 -22.19 -14.10
N ALA A 47 17.22 -22.74 -13.22
CA ALA A 47 16.61 -21.98 -12.14
C ALA A 47 17.67 -21.44 -11.16
N LEU A 48 18.67 -22.26 -10.80
CA LEU A 48 19.77 -21.86 -9.92
C LEU A 48 20.67 -20.81 -10.57
N LYS A 49 20.93 -20.92 -11.88
CA LYS A 49 21.66 -19.92 -12.64
C LYS A 49 20.92 -18.58 -12.65
N LEU A 50 19.62 -18.60 -12.97
CA LEU A 50 18.78 -17.40 -12.99
C LEU A 50 18.68 -16.73 -11.62
N GLN A 51 18.54 -17.51 -10.55
CA GLN A 51 18.52 -16.97 -9.19
C GLN A 51 19.85 -16.30 -8.83
N ARG A 52 20.98 -16.91 -9.20
CA ARG A 52 22.30 -16.32 -8.97
C ARG A 52 22.47 -15.02 -9.75
N GLU A 53 22.06 -14.97 -11.02
CA GLU A 53 22.09 -13.75 -11.83
C GLU A 53 21.23 -12.63 -11.23
N ARG A 54 20.04 -12.95 -10.68
CA ARG A 54 19.20 -11.98 -9.98
C ARG A 54 19.88 -11.40 -8.73
N VAL A 55 20.57 -12.24 -7.95
CA VAL A 55 21.31 -11.80 -6.76
C VAL A 55 22.49 -10.92 -7.15
N THR A 56 23.28 -11.32 -8.15
CA THR A 56 24.39 -10.52 -8.68
C THR A 56 23.89 -9.18 -9.22
N SER A 57 22.81 -9.18 -10.01
CA SER A 57 22.22 -7.95 -10.54
C SER A 57 21.73 -7.01 -9.44
N ALA A 58 21.10 -7.53 -8.38
CA ALA A 58 20.68 -6.72 -7.24
C ALA A 58 21.87 -6.15 -6.46
N ALA A 59 22.97 -6.90 -6.34
CA ALA A 59 24.19 -6.44 -5.67
C ALA A 59 24.92 -5.36 -6.50
N GLU A 60 24.94 -5.49 -7.82
CA GLU A 60 25.56 -4.53 -8.74
C GLU A 60 24.71 -3.26 -8.93
N ASN A 61 23.40 -3.35 -8.70
CA ASN A 61 22.46 -2.24 -8.86
C ASN A 61 21.69 -1.95 -7.56
N PRO A 62 22.38 -1.50 -6.50
CA PRO A 62 21.77 -1.27 -5.18
C PRO A 62 20.71 -0.16 -5.18
N ALA A 63 20.70 0.71 -6.20
CA ALA A 63 19.67 1.73 -6.41
C ALA A 63 18.35 1.16 -6.97
N THR A 64 18.35 -0.08 -7.45
CA THR A 64 17.18 -0.75 -8.07
C THR A 64 16.38 -1.58 -7.06
N GLY A 65 16.56 -1.34 -5.75
CA GLY A 65 15.57 -1.73 -4.72
C GLY A 65 14.19 -1.13 -5.04
N SER A 66 13.13 -1.43 -4.26
CA SER A 66 11.71 -1.08 -4.56
C SER A 66 11.40 0.40 -4.84
N GLY A 67 12.41 1.27 -4.91
CA GLY A 67 12.32 2.65 -5.35
C GLY A 67 11.74 3.57 -4.29
N THR A 68 11.38 3.02 -3.11
CA THR A 68 10.79 3.76 -1.99
C THR A 68 11.86 4.02 -0.93
N PRO A 69 12.65 5.10 -1.06
CA PRO A 69 13.64 5.48 -0.05
C PRO A 69 12.98 5.62 1.32
N TYR A 70 13.50 4.98 2.38
CA TYR A 70 12.83 5.02 3.69
C TYR A 70 12.88 6.43 4.34
N LEU A 71 13.99 7.15 4.12
CA LEU A 71 14.30 8.45 4.74
C LEU A 71 13.91 9.67 3.89
N ALA A 72 13.43 9.50 2.66
CA ALA A 72 13.05 10.62 1.81
C ALA A 72 11.61 11.10 2.06
N ALA A 73 11.29 12.31 1.60
CA ALA A 73 9.97 12.93 1.78
C ALA A 73 8.85 12.25 0.97
N ASP A 74 9.22 11.73 -0.20
CA ASP A 74 8.48 10.80 -1.08
C ASP A 74 8.62 9.33 -0.63
N GLY A 75 9.39 9.12 0.42
CA GLY A 75 9.67 7.86 1.06
C GLY A 75 8.65 7.43 2.11
N VAL A 76 8.93 6.29 2.77
CA VAL A 76 8.02 5.74 3.79
C VAL A 76 7.87 6.69 4.97
N LEU A 77 8.96 7.25 5.51
CA LEU A 77 8.86 8.21 6.63
C LEU A 77 8.20 9.52 6.21
N GLY A 78 8.52 10.03 5.02
CA GLY A 78 7.91 11.24 4.50
C GLY A 78 6.41 11.10 4.30
N ALA A 79 5.97 10.02 3.64
CA ALA A 79 4.56 9.69 3.47
C ALA A 79 3.86 9.49 4.83
N SER A 80 4.52 8.82 5.79
CA SER A 80 3.98 8.61 7.14
C SER A 80 3.83 9.93 7.90
N ALA A 81 4.80 10.83 7.80
CA ALA A 81 4.77 12.14 8.43
C ALA A 81 3.67 13.03 7.86
N ILE A 82 3.50 13.04 6.53
CA ILE A 82 2.41 13.78 5.87
C ILE A 82 1.05 13.21 6.31
N ALA A 83 0.90 11.89 6.32
CA ALA A 83 -0.34 11.26 6.78
C ALA A 83 -0.64 11.60 8.25
N ALA A 84 0.34 11.49 9.14
CA ALA A 84 0.20 11.85 10.55
C ALA A 84 -0.19 13.33 10.73
N ALA A 85 0.37 14.24 9.93
CA ALA A 85 0.04 15.66 9.99
C ALA A 85 -1.40 15.93 9.54
N VAL A 86 -1.87 15.31 8.45
CA VAL A 86 -3.24 15.51 7.95
C VAL A 86 -4.27 14.94 8.92
N PHE A 87 -4.14 13.66 9.27
CA PHE A 87 -5.09 13.00 10.16
C PHE A 87 -5.00 13.55 11.59
N GLY A 88 -3.79 13.80 12.08
CA GLY A 88 -3.56 14.43 13.39
C GLY A 88 -4.09 15.86 13.45
N GLY A 89 -3.94 16.64 12.38
CA GLY A 89 -4.47 18.01 12.29
C GLY A 89 -6.00 18.04 12.30
N ILE A 90 -6.65 17.16 11.53
CA ILE A 90 -8.11 17.01 11.54
C ILE A 90 -8.60 16.58 12.92
N ALA A 91 -7.95 15.57 13.52
CA ALA A 91 -8.29 15.09 14.85
C ALA A 91 -8.14 16.18 15.92
N ALA A 92 -7.04 16.94 15.90
CA ALA A 92 -6.81 18.06 16.81
C ALA A 92 -7.87 19.15 16.65
N ALA A 93 -8.23 19.50 15.40
CA ALA A 93 -9.27 20.49 15.13
C ALA A 93 -10.63 20.08 15.71
N PHE A 94 -11.05 18.82 15.52
CA PHE A 94 -12.27 18.30 16.13
C PHE A 94 -12.18 18.20 17.66
N PHE A 95 -11.02 17.81 18.19
CA PHE A 95 -10.79 17.71 19.62
C PHE A 95 -10.94 19.07 20.33
N PHE A 96 -10.32 20.13 19.80
CA PHE A 96 -10.45 21.48 20.37
C PHE A 96 -11.84 22.09 20.13
N ARG A 97 -12.45 21.86 18.96
CA ARG A 97 -13.82 22.31 18.67
C ARG A 97 -14.86 21.61 19.56
N GLY A 98 -14.69 20.31 19.83
CA GLY A 98 -15.55 19.53 20.71
C GLY A 98 -15.49 19.99 22.16
N ARG A 99 -14.31 20.44 22.63
CA ARG A 99 -14.14 20.98 23.99
C ARG A 99 -14.80 22.36 24.19
N THR A 100 -14.97 23.14 23.12
CA THR A 100 -15.51 24.51 23.17
C THR A 100 -16.98 24.60 22.75
N GLY A 101 -17.59 23.49 22.33
CA GLY A 101 -19.00 23.43 21.95
C GLY A 101 -19.93 23.64 23.14
N ARG A 102 -20.81 24.65 23.04
CA ARG A 102 -21.90 24.93 24.00
C ARG A 102 -22.90 23.77 24.21
N TYR A 103 -22.75 22.67 23.46
CA TYR A 103 -23.60 21.48 23.56
C TYR A 103 -23.02 20.38 24.47
N ALA A 104 -21.85 20.57 25.09
CA ALA A 104 -21.37 19.68 26.16
C ALA A 104 -22.09 19.91 27.50
N ALA A 105 -22.86 21.01 27.63
CA ALA A 105 -23.84 21.18 28.70
C ALA A 105 -25.22 20.78 28.17
N GLN A 106 -25.51 19.47 28.21
CA GLN A 106 -26.86 18.97 28.01
C GLN A 106 -27.77 19.64 29.07
N GLY A 107 -28.70 20.50 28.64
CA GLY A 107 -29.70 21.11 29.54
C GLY A 107 -29.67 22.63 29.77
N ARG A 108 -29.25 23.46 28.80
CA ARG A 108 -29.58 24.91 28.83
C ARG A 108 -30.08 25.39 27.48
N GLY A 109 -31.41 25.54 27.37
CA GLY A 109 -32.14 26.13 26.25
C GLY A 109 -32.80 25.10 25.36
#